data_AF-A0A954HDJ0-F1
#
_entry.id   AF-A0A954HDJ0-F1
#
_cell.length_a   1.000
_cell.length_b   1.000
_cell.length_c   1.000
_cell.angle_alpha   90.00
_cell.angle_beta   90.00
_cell.angle_gamma   90.00
#
_symmetry.space_group_name_H-M   'P 1'
#
loop_
_entity.id
_entity.type
_entity.pdbx_description
1 polymer ?
#
loop_
_entity_poly.entity_id
_entity_poly.type
_entity_poly.pdbx_seq_one_letter_code
_entity_poly.pdbx_strand_id
1 'polypeptide(L)'
;MSNSSRPSLTQDLVLPTLLFVATGAMTWAVRGSSGYGGSWGCTFAGVLWGTCWWFLAQNGEAAPNRRYASRWIVLAMTIGFAFSGARGWAQWPTFLEEKLYTNAGANEYVPIERWYGFLWLFIAGVPWAGIAACLLAWCGSIHETRLWHWIIRLACGLGTGGVILLLYERYPEWFLPLYNSLEAKYQNLEANPTLGRLVNDVREAVWHLGIYAGFLLYEFGRREWK
;
A
#
# COMPACT_ATOMS: atom_id res chain seq x y z
N MET A 1 12.37 -16.28 -43.16
CA MET A 1 11.53 -15.15 -42.70
C MET A 1 10.53 -15.71 -41.70
N SER A 2 10.80 -15.63 -40.40
CA SER A 2 9.80 -16.03 -39.41
C SER A 2 8.67 -15.00 -39.43
N ASN A 3 7.45 -15.48 -39.64
CA ASN A 3 6.25 -14.69 -39.38
C ASN A 3 6.20 -14.44 -37.87
N SER A 4 6.76 -13.32 -37.41
CA SER A 4 6.46 -12.80 -36.08
C SER A 4 5.03 -12.29 -36.11
N SER A 5 4.07 -13.20 -35.93
CA SER A 5 2.67 -12.84 -35.71
C SER A 5 2.64 -11.85 -34.55
N ARG A 6 2.16 -10.63 -34.80
CA ARG A 6 1.97 -9.64 -33.75
C ARG A 6 1.18 -10.31 -32.61
N PRO A 7 1.65 -10.20 -31.36
CA PRO A 7 0.93 -10.79 -30.24
C PRO A 7 -0.50 -10.26 -30.22
N SER A 8 -1.45 -11.17 -30.00
CA SER A 8 -2.87 -10.84 -30.02
C SER A 8 -3.25 -10.05 -28.75
N LEU A 9 -4.27 -9.20 -28.83
CA LEU A 9 -4.81 -8.48 -27.66
C LEU A 9 -5.17 -9.43 -26.50
N THR A 10 -5.57 -10.65 -26.84
CA THR A 10 -5.82 -11.72 -25.87
C THR A 10 -4.55 -12.09 -25.07
N GLN A 11 -3.40 -12.21 -25.74
CA GLN A 11 -2.13 -12.58 -25.12
C GLN A 11 -1.48 -11.43 -24.35
N ASP A 12 -1.58 -10.20 -24.84
CA ASP A 12 -0.90 -9.05 -24.24
C ASP A 12 -1.69 -8.35 -23.13
N LEU A 13 -3.02 -8.46 -23.14
CA LEU A 13 -3.88 -7.73 -22.21
C LEU A 13 -4.82 -8.65 -21.44
N VAL A 14 -5.64 -9.44 -22.14
CA VAL A 14 -6.74 -10.18 -21.50
C VAL A 14 -6.20 -11.26 -20.56
N LEU A 15 -5.30 -12.13 -21.04
CA LEU A 15 -4.75 -13.21 -20.24
C LEU A 15 -3.91 -12.70 -19.06
N PRO A 16 -2.99 -11.71 -19.22
CA PRO A 16 -2.32 -11.08 -18.10
C PRO A 16 -3.27 -10.48 -17.07
N THR A 17 -4.31 -9.77 -17.52
CA THR A 17 -5.30 -9.16 -16.62
C THR A 17 -6.04 -10.23 -15.83
N LEU A 18 -6.51 -11.30 -16.48
CA LEU A 18 -7.18 -12.41 -15.82
C LEU A 18 -6.26 -13.12 -14.82
N LEU A 19 -4.99 -13.31 -15.16
CA LEU A 19 -3.99 -13.86 -14.24
C LEU A 19 -3.86 -12.98 -12.98
N PHE A 20 -3.66 -11.67 -13.13
CA PHE A 20 -3.53 -10.77 -11.98
C PHE A 20 -4.84 -10.65 -11.17
N VAL A 21 -6.00 -10.72 -11.81
CA VAL A 21 -7.30 -10.78 -11.12
C VAL A 21 -7.42 -12.05 -10.29
N ALA A 22 -7.15 -13.23 -10.88
CA ALA A 22 -7.23 -14.51 -10.19
C ALA A 22 -6.21 -14.60 -9.04
N THR A 23 -4.95 -14.23 -9.32
CA THR A 23 -3.88 -14.15 -8.33
C THR A 23 -4.23 -13.16 -7.22
N GLY A 24 -4.77 -12.00 -7.55
CA GLY A 24 -5.30 -11.02 -6.60
C GLY A 24 -6.33 -11.67 -5.67
N ALA A 25 -7.43 -12.18 -6.24
CA ALA A 25 -8.50 -12.82 -5.48
C ALA A 25 -7.98 -13.94 -4.55
N MET A 26 -7.08 -14.80 -5.03
CA MET A 26 -6.49 -15.88 -4.25
C MET A 26 -5.63 -15.36 -3.09
N THR A 27 -4.74 -14.39 -3.35
CA THR A 27 -3.86 -13.83 -2.30
C THR A 27 -4.66 -13.11 -1.20
N TRP A 28 -5.76 -12.48 -1.57
CA TRP A 28 -6.69 -11.88 -0.61
C TRP A 28 -7.45 -12.91 0.22
N ALA A 29 -7.91 -14.00 -0.41
CA ALA A 29 -8.55 -15.10 0.31
C ALA A 29 -7.60 -15.75 1.32
N VAL A 30 -6.34 -15.96 0.93
CA VAL A 30 -5.30 -16.50 1.84
C VAL A 30 -5.02 -15.53 2.98
N ARG A 31 -4.91 -14.22 2.73
CA ARG A 31 -4.77 -13.20 3.78
C ARG A 31 -5.95 -13.19 4.76
N GLY A 32 -7.16 -13.44 4.27
CA GLY A 32 -8.37 -13.53 5.08
C GLY A 32 -8.49 -14.81 5.91
N SER A 33 -7.62 -15.80 5.70
CA SER A 33 -7.59 -17.05 6.46
C SER A 33 -6.81 -16.89 7.78
N SER A 34 -7.20 -17.67 8.80
CA SER A 34 -6.60 -17.62 10.13
C SER A 34 -5.11 -17.99 10.10
N GLY A 35 -4.23 -17.00 10.19
CA GLY A 35 -2.78 -17.18 10.33
C GLY A 35 -1.92 -16.34 9.38
N TYR A 36 -2.49 -15.75 8.33
CA TYR A 36 -1.76 -14.96 7.32
C TYR A 36 -2.21 -13.48 7.25
N GLY A 37 -2.53 -12.89 8.40
CA GLY A 37 -2.86 -11.47 8.50
C GLY A 37 -1.62 -10.57 8.38
N GLY A 38 -1.85 -9.28 8.08
CA GLY A 38 -0.81 -8.26 8.13
C GLY A 38 0.34 -8.46 7.14
N SER A 39 1.57 -8.23 7.60
CA SER A 39 2.79 -8.21 6.77
C SER A 39 3.03 -9.55 6.08
N TRP A 40 2.92 -10.68 6.80
CA TRP A 40 3.22 -12.02 6.28
C TRP A 40 2.31 -12.43 5.11
N GLY A 41 1.00 -12.16 5.22
CA GLY A 41 0.08 -12.40 4.10
C GLY A 41 0.39 -11.51 2.88
N CYS A 42 0.84 -10.28 3.13
CA CYS A 42 1.21 -9.37 2.05
C CYS A 42 2.58 -9.72 1.42
N THR A 43 3.50 -10.34 2.18
CA THR A 43 4.73 -10.93 1.64
C THR A 43 4.39 -12.01 0.62
N PHE A 44 3.50 -12.95 0.97
CA PHE A 44 3.05 -13.99 0.05
C PHE A 44 2.40 -13.38 -1.21
N ALA A 45 1.53 -12.39 -1.04
CA ALA A 45 0.93 -11.67 -2.15
C ALA A 45 1.98 -11.04 -3.06
N GLY A 46 2.98 -10.36 -2.49
CA GLY A 46 4.06 -9.73 -3.25
C GLY A 46 4.97 -10.71 -3.99
N VAL A 47 5.28 -11.87 -3.40
CA VAL A 47 6.01 -12.94 -4.09
C VAL A 47 5.22 -13.42 -5.29
N LEU A 48 3.93 -13.72 -5.11
CA LEU A 48 3.11 -14.29 -6.17
C LEU A 48 2.88 -13.29 -7.30
N TRP A 49 2.50 -12.06 -6.97
CA TRP A 49 2.33 -10.99 -7.97
C TRP A 49 3.64 -10.66 -8.69
N GLY A 50 4.75 -10.57 -7.96
CA GLY A 50 6.07 -10.32 -8.54
C GLY A 50 6.52 -11.45 -9.46
N THR A 51 6.23 -12.71 -9.10
CA THR A 51 6.54 -13.88 -9.94
C THR A 51 5.69 -13.89 -11.20
N CYS A 52 4.38 -13.62 -11.10
CA CYS A 52 3.50 -13.48 -12.26
C CYS A 52 3.99 -12.37 -13.19
N TRP A 53 4.35 -11.21 -12.63
CA TRP A 53 4.90 -10.10 -13.43
C TRP A 53 6.18 -10.50 -14.14
N TRP A 54 7.16 -11.04 -13.40
CA TRP A 54 8.43 -11.48 -13.97
C TRP A 54 8.23 -12.52 -15.07
N PHE A 55 7.39 -13.54 -14.84
CA PHE A 55 7.09 -14.58 -15.83
C PHE A 55 6.53 -13.98 -17.12
N LEU A 56 5.53 -13.09 -17.02
CA LEU A 56 4.95 -12.43 -18.18
C LEU A 56 5.95 -11.51 -18.89
N ALA A 57 6.80 -10.82 -18.14
CA ALA A 57 7.80 -9.92 -18.70
C ALA A 57 8.88 -10.66 -19.52
N GLN A 58 9.12 -11.95 -19.24
CA GLN A 58 10.05 -12.80 -19.99
C GLN A 58 9.46 -13.35 -21.31
N ASN A 59 8.18 -13.15 -21.60
CA ASN A 59 7.58 -13.66 -22.83
C ASN A 59 7.98 -12.81 -24.05
N GLY A 60 8.58 -13.48 -25.04
CA GLY A 60 8.89 -12.95 -26.38
C GLY A 60 10.36 -12.62 -26.62
N GLU A 61 10.72 -12.37 -27.89
CA GLU A 61 12.12 -12.16 -28.32
C GLU A 61 12.76 -10.89 -27.73
N ALA A 62 11.95 -9.91 -27.29
CA ALA A 62 12.41 -8.66 -26.69
C ALA A 62 12.59 -8.71 -25.16
N ALA A 63 12.42 -9.87 -24.53
CA ALA A 63 12.48 -10.04 -23.08
C ALA A 63 13.72 -9.43 -22.39
N PRO A 64 14.96 -9.56 -22.92
CA PRO A 64 16.15 -9.05 -22.24
C PRO A 64 16.20 -7.51 -22.11
N ASN A 65 15.54 -6.81 -23.04
CA ASN A 65 15.59 -5.34 -23.14
C ASN A 65 14.30 -4.66 -22.69
N ARG A 66 13.29 -5.42 -22.24
CA ARG A 66 12.00 -4.88 -21.84
C ARG A 66 12.10 -4.19 -20.48
N ARG A 67 11.62 -2.95 -20.40
CA ARG A 67 11.45 -2.22 -19.14
C ARG A 67 10.56 -3.06 -18.20
N TYR A 68 10.97 -3.18 -16.94
CA TYR A 68 10.30 -4.05 -15.95
C TYR A 68 10.36 -5.56 -16.25
N ALA A 69 11.43 -6.07 -16.89
CA ALA A 69 11.72 -7.51 -16.98
C ALA A 69 12.73 -8.03 -15.96
N SER A 70 13.28 -7.14 -15.12
CA SER A 70 14.30 -7.48 -14.14
C SER A 70 13.78 -8.46 -13.07
N ARG A 71 14.60 -9.46 -12.71
CA ARG A 71 14.31 -10.38 -11.59
C ARG A 71 14.14 -9.68 -10.23
N TRP A 72 14.67 -8.46 -10.10
CA TRP A 72 14.53 -7.64 -8.90
C TRP A 72 13.08 -7.23 -8.61
N ILE A 73 12.17 -7.34 -9.59
CA ILE A 73 10.75 -7.05 -9.41
C ILE A 73 10.10 -7.95 -8.37
N VAL A 74 10.47 -9.22 -8.33
CA VAL A 74 9.96 -10.16 -7.33
C VAL A 74 10.28 -9.64 -5.93
N LEU A 75 11.53 -9.23 -5.70
CA LEU A 75 11.97 -8.67 -4.43
C LEU A 75 11.27 -7.32 -4.14
N ALA A 76 11.22 -6.43 -5.12
CA ALA A 76 10.62 -5.10 -4.99
C ALA A 76 9.14 -5.18 -4.60
N MET A 77 8.36 -6.03 -5.27
CA MET A 77 6.96 -6.25 -4.96
C MET A 77 6.78 -6.96 -3.61
N THR A 78 7.62 -7.98 -3.32
CA THR A 78 7.60 -8.67 -2.02
C THR A 78 7.79 -7.70 -0.86
N ILE A 79 8.85 -6.88 -0.90
CA ILE A 79 9.14 -5.90 0.16
C ILE A 79 8.05 -4.82 0.20
N GLY A 80 7.65 -4.27 -0.95
CA GLY A 80 6.65 -3.21 -1.00
C GLY A 80 5.31 -3.61 -0.41
N PHE A 81 4.82 -4.81 -0.75
CA PHE A 81 3.57 -5.32 -0.17
C PHE A 81 3.75 -5.75 1.29
N ALA A 82 4.85 -6.43 1.66
CA ALA A 82 5.12 -6.81 3.04
C ALA A 82 5.14 -5.60 3.98
N PHE A 83 5.83 -4.54 3.55
CA PHE A 83 5.93 -3.28 4.28
C PHE A 83 4.55 -2.64 4.43
N SER A 84 3.85 -2.42 3.32
CA SER A 84 2.53 -1.77 3.35
C SER A 84 1.44 -2.62 4.00
N GLY A 85 1.69 -3.93 4.11
CA GLY A 85 0.84 -4.90 4.79
C GLY A 85 1.04 -4.94 6.30
N ALA A 86 2.12 -4.34 6.84
CA ALA A 86 2.40 -4.33 8.27
C ALA A 86 1.31 -3.62 9.09
N ARG A 87 0.59 -2.69 8.48
CA ARG A 87 -0.54 -1.98 9.09
C ARG A 87 -1.82 -2.83 9.15
N GLY A 88 -2.64 -2.58 10.15
CA GLY A 88 -3.98 -3.16 10.24
C GLY A 88 -4.96 -2.54 9.24
N TRP A 89 -6.05 -3.26 8.99
CA TRP A 89 -7.27 -2.66 8.48
C TRP A 89 -8.08 -2.22 9.70
N ALA A 90 -8.17 -0.91 9.92
CA ALA A 90 -8.96 -0.38 11.03
C ALA A 90 -10.45 -0.53 10.76
N GLN A 91 -11.25 0.13 11.59
CA GLN A 91 -12.70 0.19 11.53
C GLN A 91 -13.26 1.03 10.35
N TRP A 92 -12.47 1.32 9.29
CA TRP A 92 -12.94 2.09 8.13
C TRP A 92 -14.24 1.57 7.49
N PRO A 93 -14.43 0.23 7.35
CA PRO A 93 -15.69 -0.30 6.84
C PRO A 93 -16.89 0.03 7.73
N THR A 94 -16.72 0.08 9.06
CA THR A 94 -17.83 0.41 9.98
C THR A 94 -18.20 1.89 9.90
N PHE A 95 -17.29 2.76 9.46
CA PHE A 95 -17.61 4.16 9.18
C PHE A 95 -18.58 4.29 8.00
N LEU A 96 -18.58 3.33 7.05
CA LEU A 96 -19.57 3.29 5.98
C LEU A 96 -20.98 3.00 6.51
N GLU A 97 -21.06 2.26 7.63
CA GLU A 97 -22.27 2.04 8.42
C GLU A 97 -22.55 3.17 9.43
N GLU A 98 -21.81 4.28 9.36
CA GLU A 98 -21.95 5.44 10.25
C GLU A 98 -21.63 5.13 11.73
N LYS A 99 -20.80 4.11 11.98
CA LYS A 99 -20.40 3.67 13.33
C LYS A 99 -18.89 3.75 13.54
N LEU A 100 -18.48 4.56 14.51
CA LEU A 100 -17.15 4.53 15.11
C LEU A 100 -17.23 3.76 16.43
N TYR A 101 -16.74 2.52 16.46
CA TYR A 101 -16.75 1.70 17.67
C TYR A 101 -15.72 2.22 18.67
N THR A 102 -16.18 2.49 19.89
CA THR A 102 -15.32 2.80 21.02
C THR A 102 -14.93 1.54 21.79
N ASN A 103 -15.89 0.60 21.88
CA ASN A 103 -15.68 -0.74 22.40
C ASN A 103 -16.57 -1.74 21.63
N ALA A 104 -15.99 -2.40 20.61
CA ALA A 104 -16.70 -3.38 19.79
C ALA A 104 -17.21 -4.60 20.59
N GLY A 105 -16.49 -5.02 21.64
CA GLY A 105 -16.89 -6.15 22.48
C GLY A 105 -18.15 -5.88 23.30
N ALA A 106 -18.35 -4.61 23.69
CA ALA A 106 -19.56 -4.13 24.36
C ALA A 106 -20.61 -3.56 23.38
N ASN A 107 -20.36 -3.64 22.06
CA ASN A 107 -21.19 -3.03 21.02
C ASN A 107 -21.40 -1.50 21.21
N GLU A 108 -20.42 -0.82 21.79
CA GLU A 108 -20.46 0.62 22.01
C GLU A 108 -19.84 1.36 20.83
N TYR A 109 -20.59 2.31 20.27
CA TYR A 109 -20.17 3.14 19.16
C TYR A 109 -20.70 4.56 19.30
N VAL A 110 -20.10 5.46 18.53
CA VAL A 110 -20.60 6.81 18.31
C VAL A 110 -20.92 7.02 16.82
N PRO A 111 -21.93 7.83 16.48
CA PRO A 111 -22.22 8.16 15.10
C PRO A 111 -21.04 8.87 14.44
N ILE A 112 -20.75 8.51 13.20
CA ILE A 112 -19.74 9.18 12.36
C ILE A 112 -20.28 9.35 10.96
N GLU A 113 -19.94 10.45 10.31
CA GLU A 113 -20.33 10.71 8.93
C GLU A 113 -19.71 9.67 7.97
N ARG A 114 -20.53 9.17 7.03
CA ARG A 114 -20.13 8.12 6.08
C ARG A 114 -18.91 8.48 5.24
N TRP A 115 -18.70 9.77 4.96
CA TRP A 115 -17.58 10.25 4.14
C TRP A 115 -16.21 9.95 4.77
N TYR A 116 -16.12 9.83 6.11
CA TYR A 116 -14.90 9.40 6.79
C TYR A 116 -14.46 8.01 6.34
N GLY A 117 -15.42 7.09 6.12
CA GLY A 117 -15.12 5.75 5.62
C GLY A 117 -14.46 5.79 4.25
N PHE A 118 -15.02 6.55 3.31
CA PHE A 118 -14.43 6.73 1.98
C PHE A 118 -13.04 7.37 2.02
N LEU A 119 -12.88 8.45 2.81
CA LEU A 119 -11.60 9.13 2.94
C LEU A 119 -10.53 8.19 3.51
N TRP A 120 -10.82 7.48 4.61
CA TRP A 120 -9.85 6.61 5.23
C TRP A 120 -9.57 5.35 4.43
N LEU A 121 -10.55 4.81 3.70
CA LEU A 121 -10.30 3.77 2.71
C LEU A 121 -9.38 4.23 1.59
N PHE A 122 -9.45 5.50 1.17
CA PHE A 122 -8.53 6.06 0.20
C PHE A 122 -7.13 6.31 0.78
N ILE A 123 -7.04 7.04 1.90
CA ILE A 123 -5.78 7.32 2.61
C ILE A 123 -5.05 6.02 2.94
N ALA A 124 -5.79 5.02 3.42
CA ALA A 124 -5.21 3.72 3.66
C ALA A 124 -4.94 3.01 2.32
N GLY A 125 -5.89 2.92 1.41
CA GLY A 125 -5.77 2.10 0.19
C GLY A 125 -4.63 2.52 -0.73
N VAL A 126 -4.39 3.82 -0.90
CA VAL A 126 -3.41 4.34 -1.86
C VAL A 126 -1.98 3.88 -1.56
N PRO A 127 -1.42 4.08 -0.35
CA PRO A 127 -0.07 3.63 -0.04
C PRO A 127 0.08 2.11 -0.06
N TRP A 128 -1.01 1.36 0.17
CA TRP A 128 -0.97 -0.09 0.22
C TRP A 128 -0.47 -0.73 -1.07
N ALA A 129 -0.97 -0.27 -2.21
CA ALA A 129 -0.44 -0.65 -3.52
C ALA A 129 0.65 0.34 -4.01
N GLY A 130 0.57 1.60 -3.59
CA GLY A 130 1.41 2.68 -4.08
C GLY A 130 2.89 2.50 -3.76
N ILE A 131 3.24 2.02 -2.55
CA ILE A 131 4.65 1.78 -2.19
C ILE A 131 5.23 0.66 -3.04
N ALA A 132 4.51 -0.45 -3.21
CA ALA A 132 4.93 -1.54 -4.09
C ALA A 132 5.09 -1.07 -5.55
N ALA A 133 4.21 -0.18 -6.03
CA ALA A 133 4.33 0.43 -7.34
C ALA A 133 5.56 1.34 -7.47
N CYS A 134 5.91 2.13 -6.45
CA CYS A 134 7.15 2.91 -6.43
C CYS A 134 8.38 1.99 -6.50
N LEU A 135 8.43 0.94 -5.70
CA LEU A 135 9.53 -0.02 -5.70
C LEU A 135 9.64 -0.75 -7.05
N LEU A 136 8.51 -1.13 -7.64
CA LEU A 136 8.46 -1.69 -8.99
C LEU A 136 9.02 -0.70 -10.03
N ALA A 137 8.64 0.59 -9.92
CA ALA A 137 9.13 1.66 -10.80
C ALA A 137 10.66 1.75 -10.78
N TRP A 138 11.28 1.52 -9.62
CA TRP A 138 12.73 1.55 -9.46
C TRP A 138 13.46 0.43 -10.20
N CYS A 139 12.78 -0.68 -10.51
CA CYS A 139 13.33 -1.77 -11.32
C CYS A 139 13.36 -1.46 -12.84
N GLY A 140 12.76 -0.34 -13.26
CA GLY A 140 12.70 0.09 -14.66
C GLY A 140 13.15 1.54 -14.85
N SER A 141 14.18 1.98 -14.14
CA SER A 141 14.74 3.33 -14.30
C SER A 141 15.26 3.55 -15.72
N ILE A 142 14.92 4.68 -16.35
CA ILE A 142 15.43 5.12 -17.66
C ILE A 142 16.85 5.62 -17.50
N HIS A 143 17.07 6.47 -16.48
CA HIS A 143 18.38 7.05 -16.23
C HIS A 143 19.19 6.17 -15.28
N GLU A 144 20.52 6.24 -15.40
CA GLU A 144 21.43 5.56 -14.50
C GLU A 144 21.23 5.99 -13.04
N THR A 145 20.98 5.03 -12.15
CA THR A 145 20.75 5.32 -10.73
C THR A 145 22.03 5.13 -9.93
N ARG A 146 22.76 6.23 -9.70
CA ARG A 146 23.91 6.28 -8.78
C ARG A 146 23.51 6.09 -7.32
N LEU A 147 24.48 5.76 -6.46
CA LEU A 147 24.24 5.51 -5.02
C LEU A 147 23.56 6.70 -4.31
N TRP A 148 23.95 7.93 -4.60
CA TRP A 148 23.35 9.11 -3.96
C TRP A 148 21.87 9.30 -4.33
N HIS A 149 21.44 8.88 -5.53
CA HIS A 149 20.03 8.88 -5.91
C HIS A 149 19.22 7.98 -4.98
N TRP A 150 19.74 6.80 -4.64
CA TRP A 150 19.11 5.89 -3.69
C TRP A 150 19.03 6.50 -2.29
N ILE A 151 20.09 7.17 -1.83
CA ILE A 151 20.10 7.85 -0.53
C ILE A 151 19.02 8.93 -0.48
N ILE A 152 18.95 9.80 -1.49
CA ILE A 152 17.95 10.88 -1.52
C ILE A 152 16.54 10.31 -1.63
N ARG A 153 16.32 9.30 -2.47
CA ARG A 153 15.02 8.62 -2.61
C ARG A 153 14.53 8.05 -1.28
N LEU A 154 15.40 7.35 -0.54
CA LEU A 154 15.09 6.83 0.78
C LEU A 154 14.86 7.96 1.79
N ALA A 155 15.68 9.00 1.75
CA ALA A 155 15.53 10.17 2.62
C ALA A 155 14.22 10.93 2.36
N CYS A 156 13.79 11.07 1.11
CA CYS A 156 12.50 11.69 0.78
C CYS A 156 11.34 10.87 1.32
N GLY A 157 11.34 9.54 1.10
CA GLY A 157 10.31 8.65 1.64
C GLY A 157 10.28 8.66 3.17
N LEU A 158 11.38 8.22 3.81
CA LEU A 158 11.46 8.10 5.26
C LEU A 158 11.33 9.47 5.96
N GLY A 159 11.89 10.53 5.37
CA GLY A 159 11.79 11.89 5.90
C GLY A 159 10.36 12.42 5.88
N THR A 160 9.62 12.23 4.78
CA THR A 160 8.20 12.63 4.71
C THR A 160 7.35 11.78 5.65
N GLY A 161 7.65 10.48 5.79
CA GLY A 161 7.08 9.61 6.81
C GLY A 161 7.35 10.08 8.25
N GLY A 162 8.57 10.56 8.53
CA GLY A 162 8.91 11.14 9.83
C GLY A 162 8.16 12.44 10.11
N VAL A 163 8.09 13.34 9.12
CA VAL A 163 7.36 14.62 9.25
C VAL A 163 5.88 14.37 9.52
N ILE A 164 5.22 13.46 8.79
CA ILE A 164 3.80 13.19 9.02
C ILE A 164 3.54 12.54 10.39
N LEU A 165 4.47 11.72 10.90
CA LEU A 165 4.39 11.18 12.25
C LEU A 165 4.54 12.27 13.32
N LEU A 166 5.47 13.21 13.13
CA LEU A 166 5.60 14.37 14.03
C LEU A 166 4.33 15.23 14.03
N LEU A 167 3.71 15.42 12.86
CA LEU A 167 2.42 16.11 12.77
C LEU A 167 1.30 15.33 13.46
N TYR A 168 1.27 14.01 13.31
CA TYR A 168 0.29 13.14 13.98
C TYR A 168 0.40 13.20 15.50
N GLU A 169 1.62 13.16 16.04
CA GLU A 169 1.86 13.21 17.49
C GLU A 169 1.57 14.59 18.07
N ARG A 170 1.81 15.66 17.30
CA ARG A 170 1.60 17.04 17.76
C ARG A 170 0.18 17.56 17.56
N TYR A 171 -0.50 17.10 16.51
CA TYR A 171 -1.84 17.53 16.12
C TYR A 171 -2.74 16.31 15.84
N PRO A 172 -2.97 15.43 16.83
CA PRO A 172 -3.77 14.22 16.64
C PRO A 172 -5.20 14.52 16.14
N GLU A 173 -5.74 15.70 16.46
CA GLU A 173 -7.06 16.15 16.04
C GLU A 173 -7.23 16.32 14.53
N TRP A 174 -6.14 16.45 13.77
CA TRP A 174 -6.18 16.52 12.30
C TRP A 174 -6.36 15.15 11.65
N PHE A 175 -6.06 14.08 12.38
CA PHE A 175 -6.03 12.72 11.85
C PHE A 175 -7.06 11.82 12.51
N LEU A 176 -7.26 11.94 13.82
CA LEU A 176 -8.19 11.09 14.54
C LEU A 176 -9.64 11.57 14.32
N PRO A 177 -10.56 10.70 13.89
CA PRO A 177 -11.94 11.09 13.65
C PRO A 177 -12.60 11.53 14.95
N LEU A 178 -13.35 12.64 14.90
CA LEU A 178 -14.14 13.14 16.03
C LEU A 178 -13.32 13.43 17.30
N TYR A 179 -12.00 13.64 17.18
CA TYR A 179 -11.08 13.78 18.31
C TYR A 179 -11.58 14.75 19.39
N ASN A 180 -11.95 15.98 19.00
CA ASN A 180 -12.40 17.00 19.95
C ASN A 180 -13.67 16.59 20.73
N SER A 181 -14.55 15.79 20.14
CA SER A 181 -15.77 15.31 20.82
C SER A 181 -15.54 14.04 21.65
N LEU A 182 -14.45 13.32 21.40
CA LEU A 182 -14.13 12.04 22.03
C LEU A 182 -12.82 12.10 22.82
N GLU A 183 -12.31 13.29 23.12
CA GLU A 183 -10.98 13.49 23.70
C GLU A 183 -10.78 12.66 24.97
N ALA A 184 -11.76 12.67 25.87
CA ALA A 184 -11.73 11.86 27.09
C ALA A 184 -11.65 10.34 26.82
N LYS A 185 -12.28 9.86 25.73
CA LYS A 185 -12.19 8.45 25.32
C LYS A 185 -10.84 8.13 24.67
N TYR A 186 -10.28 9.05 23.90
CA TYR A 186 -8.93 8.93 23.33
C TYR A 186 -7.83 8.96 24.39
N GLN A 187 -8.05 9.65 25.51
CA GLN A 187 -7.14 9.66 26.66
C GLN A 187 -7.24 8.40 27.54
N ASN A 188 -8.33 7.61 27.42
CA ASN A 188 -8.54 6.38 28.17
C ASN A 188 -8.73 5.17 27.24
N LEU A 189 -7.63 4.74 26.60
CA LEU A 189 -7.63 3.64 25.65
C LEU A 189 -7.82 2.26 26.29
N GLU A 190 -7.58 2.11 27.59
CA GLU A 190 -7.85 0.87 28.32
C GLU A 190 -9.35 0.57 28.38
N ALA A 191 -10.17 1.60 28.66
CA ALA A 191 -11.62 1.50 28.60
C ALA A 191 -12.18 1.51 27.16
N ASN A 192 -11.39 1.97 26.18
CA ASN A 192 -11.80 2.10 24.77
C ASN A 192 -10.82 1.37 23.83
N PRO A 193 -10.69 0.04 23.95
CA PRO A 193 -9.66 -0.72 23.24
C PRO A 193 -9.78 -0.65 21.71
N THR A 194 -11.00 -0.43 21.19
CA THR A 194 -11.21 -0.27 19.73
C THR A 194 -10.69 1.08 19.24
N LEU A 195 -10.74 2.13 20.07
CA LEU A 195 -10.06 3.40 19.77
C LEU A 195 -8.54 3.24 19.85
N GLY A 196 -8.02 2.46 20.79
CA GLY A 196 -6.57 2.19 20.87
C GLY A 196 -6.03 1.51 19.61
N ARG A 197 -6.77 0.53 19.08
CA ARG A 197 -6.46 -0.07 17.78
C ARG A 197 -6.55 0.94 16.64
N LEU A 198 -7.59 1.78 16.62
CA LEU A 198 -7.75 2.82 15.62
C LEU A 198 -6.58 3.82 15.61
N VAL A 199 -6.13 4.28 16.79
CA VAL A 199 -4.97 5.18 16.92
C VAL A 199 -3.73 4.58 16.27
N ASN A 200 -3.45 3.30 16.53
CA ASN A 200 -2.32 2.61 15.91
C ASN A 200 -2.50 2.48 14.39
N ASP A 201 -3.68 2.05 13.93
CA ASP A 201 -3.94 1.86 12.51
C ASP A 201 -3.92 3.19 11.72
N VAL A 202 -4.42 4.29 12.31
CA VAL A 202 -4.32 5.65 11.75
C VAL A 202 -2.85 6.06 11.63
N ARG A 203 -2.08 5.93 12.73
CA ARG A 203 -0.66 6.28 12.77
C ARG A 203 0.13 5.57 11.68
N GLU A 204 -0.09 4.27 11.54
CA GLU A 204 0.54 3.48 10.49
C GLU A 204 0.07 3.90 9.09
N ALA A 205 -1.23 4.16 8.89
CA ALA A 205 -1.76 4.58 7.60
C ALA A 205 -1.15 5.92 7.13
N VAL A 206 -1.06 6.91 8.02
CA VAL A 206 -0.49 8.22 7.68
C VAL A 206 1.01 8.14 7.46
N TRP A 207 1.73 7.32 8.24
CA TRP A 207 3.16 7.08 8.03
C TRP A 207 3.45 6.48 6.64
N HIS A 208 2.72 5.43 6.25
CA HIS A 208 2.84 4.85 4.92
C HIS A 208 2.46 5.85 3.82
N LEU A 209 1.43 6.68 4.04
CA LEU A 209 1.07 7.75 3.11
C LEU A 209 2.19 8.77 2.96
N GLY A 210 2.82 9.18 4.05
CA GLY A 210 3.99 10.06 4.03
C GLY A 210 5.16 9.45 3.27
N ILE A 211 5.48 8.17 3.51
CA ILE A 211 6.52 7.45 2.77
C ILE A 211 6.22 7.41 1.28
N TYR A 212 4.99 7.02 0.92
CA TYR A 212 4.55 6.96 -0.47
C TYR A 212 4.66 8.32 -1.14
N ALA A 213 4.17 9.38 -0.50
CA ALA A 213 4.27 10.75 -1.00
C ALA A 213 5.73 11.19 -1.17
N GLY A 214 6.60 10.87 -0.21
CA GLY A 214 8.03 11.17 -0.29
C GLY A 214 8.73 10.46 -1.46
N PHE A 215 8.42 9.18 -1.69
CA PHE A 215 8.91 8.48 -2.88
C PHE A 215 8.40 9.12 -4.17
N LEU A 216 7.11 9.45 -4.25
CA LEU A 216 6.54 10.12 -5.41
C LEU A 216 7.16 11.49 -5.66
N LEU A 217 7.43 12.29 -4.61
CA LEU A 217 8.07 13.60 -4.75
C LEU A 217 9.46 13.47 -5.39
N TYR A 218 10.23 12.47 -4.96
CA TYR A 218 11.53 12.19 -5.57
C TYR A 218 11.40 11.76 -7.04
N GLU A 219 10.50 10.82 -7.34
CA GLU A 219 10.26 10.38 -8.72
C GLU A 219 9.75 11.55 -9.58
N PHE A 220 8.92 12.43 -9.01
CA PHE A 220 8.41 13.64 -9.66
C PHE A 220 9.54 14.58 -10.09
N GLY A 221 10.49 14.82 -9.19
CA GLY A 221 11.68 15.62 -9.50
C GLY A 221 12.55 14.96 -10.59
N ARG A 222 12.65 13.64 -10.58
CA ARG A 222 13.50 12.86 -11.50
C ARG A 222 12.90 12.68 -12.90
N ARG A 223 11.57 12.81 -13.04
CA ARG A 223 10.85 12.73 -14.33
C ARG A 223 11.01 11.41 -15.09
N GLU A 224 11.08 10.29 -14.38
CA GLU A 224 11.27 8.94 -14.95
C GLU A 224 10.10 8.41 -15.83
N TRP A 225 9.06 9.22 -16.06
CA TRP A 225 7.93 8.93 -16.96
C TRP A 225 8.00 9.65 -18.31
N LYS A 226 8.98 10.52 -18.52
CA LYS A 226 9.27 11.18 -19.80
C LYS A 226 10.52 10.55 -20.42
#